data_AF-A0A372UGG0-F1
#
_entry.id   AF-A0A372UGG0-F1
#
_cell.length_a   1.000
_cell.length_b   1.000
_cell.length_c   1.000
_cell.angle_alpha   90.00
_cell.angle_beta   90.00
_cell.angle_gamma   90.00
#
_symmetry.space_group_name_H-M   'P 1'
#
loop_
_entity.id
_entity.type
_entity.pdbx_description
1 polymer ?
#
loop_
_entity_poly.entity_id
_entity_poly.type
_entity_poly.pdbx_seq_one_letter_code
_entity_poly.pdbx_strand_id
1 'polypeptide(L)' 'MMTTGQAASYLDVSTCTLREWVKKGYIPVVMKTPTGYLKFAEEDVEAFRKKMEQDGDILTTGK' A
#
# COMPACT_ATOMS: atom_id res chain seq x y z
N MET A 1 -2.19 -6.22 11.64
CA MET A 1 -1.76 -4.80 11.41
C MET A 1 -0.34 -4.81 10.89
N MET A 2 -0.10 -4.23 9.73
CA MET A 2 1.17 -4.28 9.00
C MET A 2 1.86 -2.92 9.05
N THR A 3 3.19 -2.93 8.99
CA THR A 3 3.99 -1.73 8.72
C THR A 3 4.09 -1.50 7.20
N THR A 4 4.52 -0.30 6.81
CA THR A 4 4.80 0.05 5.41
C THR A 4 5.72 -0.96 4.71
N GLY A 5 6.75 -1.47 5.40
CA GLY A 5 7.65 -2.46 4.83
C GLY A 5 6.99 -3.81 4.59
N GLN A 6 6.16 -4.26 5.53
CA GLN A 6 5.42 -5.52 5.39
C GLN A 6 4.37 -5.44 4.26
N ALA A 7 3.62 -4.34 4.20
CA ALA A 7 2.66 -4.12 3.12
C ALA A 7 3.35 -4.02 1.75
N ALA A 8 4.50 -3.36 1.66
CA ALA A 8 5.28 -3.25 0.43
C ALA A 8 5.78 -4.63 -0.05
N SER A 9 6.32 -5.44 0.88
CA SER A 9 6.76 -6.80 0.56
C SER A 9 5.60 -7.73 0.19
N TYR A 10 4.43 -7.54 0.79
CA TYR A 10 3.23 -8.33 0.48
C TYR A 10 2.67 -8.02 -0.91
N LEU A 11 2.77 -6.76 -1.34
CA LEU A 11 2.34 -6.29 -2.65
C LEU A 11 3.43 -6.42 -3.73
N ASP A 12 4.60 -6.95 -3.38
CA ASP A 12 5.78 -7.03 -4.25
C ASP A 12 6.17 -5.67 -4.87
N VAL A 13 6.10 -4.61 -4.07
CA VAL A 13 6.46 -3.24 -4.49
C VAL A 13 7.51 -2.63 -3.60
N SER A 14 8.21 -1.62 -4.12
CA SER A 14 9.11 -0.80 -3.32
C SER A 14 8.35 0.01 -2.27
N THR A 15 8.95 0.19 -1.09
CA THR A 15 8.40 1.05 -0.03
C THR A 15 8.20 2.49 -0.48
N CYS A 16 9.01 2.97 -1.44
CA CYS A 16 8.85 4.29 -2.07
C CYS A 16 7.54 4.36 -2.86
N THR A 17 7.27 3.37 -3.72
CA THR A 17 6.02 3.24 -4.49
C THR A 17 4.81 3.17 -3.58
N LEU A 18 4.87 2.36 -2.51
CA LEU A 18 3.80 2.27 -1.53
C LEU A 18 3.53 3.64 -0.87
N ARG A 19 4.59 4.39 -0.55
CA ARG A 19 4.48 5.72 0.05
C ARG A 19 3.84 6.73 -0.93
N GLU A 20 4.20 6.66 -2.21
CA GLU A 20 3.54 7.45 -3.25
C GLU A 20 2.06 7.11 -3.38
N TRP A 21 1.71 5.82 -3.31
CA TRP A 21 0.32 5.39 -3.37
C TRP A 21 -0.51 5.89 -2.20
N VAL A 22 0.03 5.85 -0.99
CA VAL A 22 -0.60 6.45 0.18
C VAL A 22 -0.74 7.97 0.01
N LYS A 23 0.27 8.64 -0.57
CA LYS A 23 0.22 10.09 -0.83
C LYS A 23 -0.83 10.44 -1.88
N LYS A 24 -1.00 9.61 -2.90
CA LYS A 24 -2.02 9.74 -3.95
C LYS A 24 -3.41 9.29 -3.48
N GLY A 25 -3.52 8.62 -2.34
CA GLY A 25 -4.80 8.15 -1.77
C GLY A 25 -5.28 6.81 -2.33
N TYR A 26 -4.43 6.04 -3.00
CA TYR A 26 -4.79 4.72 -3.54
C TYR A 26 -4.96 3.67 -2.44
N ILE A 27 -4.09 3.69 -1.43
CA ILE A 27 -4.17 2.78 -0.28
C ILE A 27 -4.63 3.55 0.96
N PRO A 28 -5.76 3.17 1.57
CA PRO A 28 -6.18 3.73 2.84
C PRO A 28 -5.21 3.28 3.95
N VAL A 29 -4.75 4.24 4.76
CA VAL A 29 -3.93 3.97 5.95
C VAL A 29 -4.81 4.04 7.18
N VAL A 30 -4.88 2.91 7.89
CA VAL A 30 -5.75 2.73 9.07
C VAL A 30 -5.26 3.55 10.25
N MET A 31 -3.95 3.67 10.42
CA MET A 31 -3.38 4.50 11.47
C MET A 31 -2.11 5.20 10.99
N LYS A 32 -2.08 6.52 11.19
CA LYS A 32 -0.84 7.28 11.24
C LYS A 32 -0.48 7.44 12.71
N THR A 33 0.58 6.77 13.14
CA THR A 33 1.13 7.04 14.48
C THR A 33 1.66 8.48 14.52
N PRO A 34 1.58 9.18 15.67
CA PRO A 34 2.12 10.54 15.81
C PRO A 34 3.64 10.60 15.55
N THR A 35 4.33 9.47 15.65
CA THR A 35 5.76 9.30 15.30
C THR A 35 6.00 9.25 13.78
N GLY A 36 4.96 9.19 12.95
CA GLY A 36 5.05 9.18 11.49
C GLY A 36 5.06 7.79 10.84
N TYR A 37 4.92 6.71 11.62
CA TYR A 37 4.75 5.37 11.04
C TYR A 37 3.33 5.18 10.51
N LEU A 38 3.25 4.62 9.30
CA LEU A 38 2.01 4.21 8.66
C LEU A 38 1.72 2.76 9.06
N LYS A 39 0.54 2.52 9.62
CA LYS A 39 -0.01 1.20 9.87
C LYS A 39 -1.14 0.92 8.89
N PHE A 40 -1.09 -0.27 8.32
CA PHE A 40 -2.05 -0.79 7.36
C PHE A 40 -2.81 -1.96 8.01
N ALA A 41 -4.11 -2.09 7.75
CA ALA A 41 -4.79 -3.35 8.05
C ALA A 41 -4.47 -4.35 6.94
N GLU A 42 -4.37 -5.62 7.31
CA GLU A 42 -4.21 -6.72 6.35
C GLU A 42 -5.37 -6.77 5.36
N GLU A 43 -6.59 -6.56 5.85
CA GLU A 43 -7.81 -6.53 5.05
C GLU A 43 -7.78 -5.43 3.99
N ASP A 44 -7.33 -4.21 4.33
CA ASP A 44 -7.17 -3.11 3.37
C ASP A 44 -6.12 -3.42 2.31
N VAL A 45 -4.99 -4.01 2.70
CA VAL A 45 -3.92 -4.39 1.77
C VAL A 45 -4.37 -5.50 0.83
N GLU A 46 -5.10 -6.50 1.34
CA GLU A 46 -5.67 -7.57 0.52
C GLU A 46 -6.75 -7.04 -0.43
N ALA A 47 -7.68 -6.21 0.08
CA ALA A 47 -8.71 -5.57 -0.74
C ALA A 47 -8.08 -4.70 -1.83
N PHE A 48 -7.02 -3.97 -1.50
CA PHE A 48 -6.26 -3.18 -2.46
C PHE A 48 -5.62 -4.05 -3.54
N ARG A 49 -4.99 -5.17 -3.16
CA ARG A 49 -4.43 -6.13 -4.12
C ARG A 49 -5.49 -6.68 -5.08
N LYS A 50 -6.63 -7.12 -4.54
CA LYS A 50 -7.79 -7.60 -5.34
C LYS A 50 -8.34 -6.51 -6.25
N LYS A 51 -8.32 -5.26 -5.80
CA LYS A 51 -8.72 -4.11 -6.62
C LYS A 51 -7.71 -3.83 -7.72
N MET A 52 -6.41 -3.90 -7.45
CA MET A 52 -5.35 -3.77 -8.47
C MET A 52 -5.42 -4.85 -9.55
N GLU A 53 -5.76 -6.09 -9.17
CA GLU A 53 -5.95 -7.18 -10.15
C GLU A 53 -7.14 -6.90 -11.08
N GLN A 54 -8.18 -6.22 -10.58
CA GLN A 54 -9.35 -5.80 -11.37
C GLN A 54 -9.09 -4.52 -12.19
N ASP A 55 -8.31 -3.56 -11.66
CA ASP A 55 -7.88 -2.31 -12.30
C ASP A 55 -6.64 -2.51 -13.20
N GLY A 56 -6.32 -3.77 -13.56
CA GLY A 56 -5.01 -4.32 -13.92
C GLY A 56 -4.21 -3.75 -15.09
N ASP A 57 -3.94 -2.44 -15.14
CA ASP A 57 -3.09 -1.86 -16.19
C ASP A 57 -2.23 -0.65 -15.76
N ILE A 58 -2.58 0.07 -14.69
CA ILE A 58 -2.03 1.44 -14.49
C ILE A 58 -0.90 1.59 -13.44
N LEU A 59 -0.65 0.60 -12.57
CA LEU A 59 0.22 0.79 -11.40
C LEU A 59 1.59 0.09 -11.46
N THR A 60 1.87 -0.71 -12.49
CA THR A 60 3.14 -1.48 -12.63
C THR A 60 4.24 -0.76 -13.42
N THR A 61 4.02 0.48 -13.87
CA THR A 61 5.09 1.27 -14.53
C THR A 61 6.02 1.86 -13.47
N GLY A 62 7.07 1.12 -13.13
CA GLY A 62 8.13 1.62 -12.26
C GLY A 62 9.04 0.50 -11.77
N LYS A 63 9.61 -0.25 -12.71
CA LYS A 63 10.74 -1.15 -12.46
C LYS A 63 12.05 -0.37 -12.55
#